data_AF-A0A1F9J0P8-F1
#
_entry.id   AF-A0A1F9J0P8-F1
#
_cell.length_a   1.000
_cell.length_b   1.000
_cell.length_c   1.000
_cell.angle_alpha   90.00
_cell.angle_beta   90.00
_cell.angle_gamma   90.00
#
_symmetry.space_group_name_H-M   'P 1'
#
loop_
_entity.id
_entity.type
_entity.pdbx_description
1 polymer ?
#
loop_
_entity_poly.entity_id
_entity_poly.type
_entity_poly.pdbx_seq_one_letter_code
_entity_poly.pdbx_strand_id
1 'polypeptide(L)'
;MDSQVQHDPEGLNGSGKVVSPQEGRFIYCFTERGEEAYPFTGLEGAKLETISYGDIAAVISPLRTTSLNQLEKEAVWESILKHQEVNGHISSSKTVVPVRFGTIADDSFEVKELLQKIYLQVKAALKRLEGKIELVVRISWDLHAVIQEVKGEITIENAGATDLQEKITIGRGIFEAVEKRKRSIIDTIHHGLYPLAVDFSVGSMRESEEMIFDCSYLVRRGKETSFDEAVNRIANEYERTITFKCIGPLPPYSFARLEIAQGNFEVVDEARKALGLAERSSLEEIKASYRRLSLMHHPDRNPADPGAEERFRNVAQAYEILEAYCENNRWLEKGRIYPFAREDVESAVMVRDGGVK
;
A
#
# COMPACT_ATOMS: atom_id res chain seq x y z
N MET A 1 -79.17 -13.94 12.78
CA MET A 1 -79.18 -15.31 13.35
C MET A 1 -78.00 -16.03 12.74
N ASP A 2 -77.42 -16.93 13.54
CA ASP A 2 -76.31 -17.84 13.20
C ASP A 2 -74.90 -17.35 13.53
N SER A 3 -74.63 -17.56 14.81
CA SER A 3 -73.39 -18.01 15.44
C SER A 3 -72.70 -19.23 14.78
N GLN A 4 -71.44 -19.43 15.21
CA GLN A 4 -70.53 -20.59 15.05
C GLN A 4 -69.53 -20.44 13.90
N VAL A 5 -68.26 -20.85 13.96
CA VAL A 5 -67.58 -21.91 14.74
C VAL A 5 -66.11 -21.50 14.93
N GLN A 6 -65.55 -21.68 16.14
CA GLN A 6 -64.10 -21.75 16.38
C GLN A 6 -63.56 -23.08 15.84
N HIS A 7 -62.54 -23.01 14.99
CA HIS A 7 -61.64 -24.12 14.71
C HIS A 7 -60.20 -23.67 14.97
N ASP A 8 -59.62 -24.13 16.07
CA ASP A 8 -58.19 -24.44 16.10
C ASP A 8 -58.00 -25.78 15.40
N PRO A 9 -56.90 -25.93 14.65
CA PRO A 9 -55.94 -26.95 15.08
C PRO A 9 -54.47 -26.52 14.93
N GLU A 10 -53.74 -26.76 16.01
CA GLU A 10 -52.37 -27.29 16.06
C GLU A 10 -51.38 -26.81 14.98
N GLY A 11 -50.64 -25.75 15.31
CA GLY A 11 -49.42 -25.31 14.63
C GLY A 11 -48.16 -25.67 15.41
N LEU A 12 -47.51 -26.76 14.98
CA LEU A 12 -46.13 -27.18 15.19
C LEU A 12 -45.21 -26.25 16.01
N ASN A 13 -44.71 -26.79 17.13
CA ASN A 13 -43.47 -26.39 17.79
C ASN A 13 -42.29 -26.42 16.80
N GLY A 14 -41.98 -25.28 16.20
CA GLY A 14 -40.69 -25.00 15.57
C GLY A 14 -39.93 -24.04 16.46
N SER A 15 -38.98 -24.55 17.24
CA SER A 15 -37.95 -23.74 17.91
C SER A 15 -37.10 -23.05 16.84
N GLY A 16 -37.61 -21.97 16.27
CA GLY A 16 -36.84 -21.05 15.44
C GLY A 16 -35.80 -20.41 16.34
N LYS A 17 -34.58 -20.95 16.34
CA LYS A 17 -33.41 -20.15 16.72
C LYS A 17 -33.45 -18.91 15.84
N VAL A 18 -33.79 -17.77 16.42
CA VAL A 18 -33.47 -16.48 15.86
C VAL A 18 -31.95 -16.45 15.78
N VAL A 19 -31.40 -16.80 14.63
CA VAL A 19 -29.97 -16.62 14.35
C VAL A 19 -29.81 -15.12 14.24
N SER A 20 -29.33 -14.49 15.32
CA SER A 20 -28.86 -13.11 15.25
C SER A 20 -27.86 -13.03 14.09
N PRO A 21 -27.97 -12.02 13.20
CA PRO A 21 -27.03 -11.87 12.10
C PRO A 21 -25.61 -11.88 12.69
N GLN A 22 -24.76 -12.77 12.20
CA GLN A 22 -23.37 -12.84 12.65
C GLN A 22 -22.70 -11.51 12.28
N GLU A 23 -22.46 -10.67 13.29
CA GLU A 23 -21.72 -9.42 13.12
C GLU A 23 -20.25 -9.78 12.90
N GLY A 24 -19.66 -9.30 11.80
CA GLY A 24 -18.24 -9.46 11.53
C GLY A 24 -17.37 -8.68 12.52
N ARG A 25 -16.06 -8.85 12.43
CA ARG A 25 -15.04 -8.10 13.18
C ARG A 25 -14.22 -7.28 12.22
N PHE A 26 -14.46 -5.97 12.20
CA PHE A 26 -13.64 -5.04 11.46
C PHE A 26 -12.33 -4.80 12.22
N ILE A 27 -11.19 -4.97 11.55
CA ILE A 27 -9.85 -4.83 12.12
C ILE A 27 -9.29 -3.45 11.74
N TYR A 28 -8.83 -2.67 12.73
CA TYR A 28 -8.30 -1.31 12.52
C TYR A 28 -6.77 -1.30 12.43
N CYS A 29 -6.12 -1.94 13.39
CA CYS A 29 -4.67 -2.04 13.48
C CYS A 29 -4.26 -3.19 14.40
N PHE A 30 -2.97 -3.52 14.34
CA PHE A 30 -2.29 -4.31 15.35
C PHE A 30 -1.45 -3.41 16.26
N THR A 31 -1.35 -3.76 17.53
CA THR A 31 -0.59 -3.02 18.55
C THR A 31 -0.03 -3.98 19.61
N GLU A 32 0.71 -3.45 20.56
CA GLU A 32 1.16 -4.21 21.73
C GLU A 32 0.00 -4.54 22.65
N ARG A 33 0.04 -5.70 23.28
CA ARG A 33 -0.99 -6.14 24.23
C ARG A 33 -1.13 -5.14 25.38
N GLY A 34 -2.38 -4.76 25.68
CA GLY A 34 -2.72 -3.93 26.83
C GLY A 34 -4.16 -4.14 27.29
N GLU A 35 -4.48 -3.75 28.52
CA GLU A 35 -5.81 -3.82 29.13
C GLU A 35 -6.55 -2.49 29.02
N GLU A 36 -6.77 -2.03 27.78
CA GLU A 36 -7.32 -0.69 27.54
C GLU A 36 -8.80 -0.71 27.18
N ALA A 37 -9.52 0.25 27.74
CA ALA A 37 -10.80 0.70 27.25
C ALA A 37 -10.57 1.94 26.40
N TYR A 38 -10.97 1.89 25.12
CA TYR A 38 -10.90 3.05 24.25
C TYR A 38 -12.08 4.00 24.54
N PRO A 39 -11.83 5.29 24.82
CA PRO A 39 -12.89 6.27 25.15
C PRO A 39 -13.65 6.76 23.90
N PHE A 40 -13.37 6.20 22.74
CA PHE A 40 -13.98 6.54 21.45
C PHE A 40 -14.53 5.28 20.78
N THR A 41 -15.44 5.49 19.85
CA THR A 41 -16.11 4.43 19.10
C THR A 41 -15.41 4.15 17.77
N GLY A 42 -15.67 2.97 17.21
CA GLY A 42 -15.33 2.61 15.84
C GLY A 42 -16.44 2.95 14.84
N LEU A 43 -16.44 2.23 13.72
CA LEU A 43 -17.48 2.22 12.71
C LEU A 43 -18.86 1.93 13.32
N GLU A 44 -19.90 2.53 12.72
CA GLU A 44 -21.30 2.38 13.17
C GLU A 44 -21.52 2.76 14.66
N GLY A 45 -20.60 3.51 15.27
CA GLY A 45 -20.62 3.84 16.70
C GLY A 45 -20.29 2.66 17.61
N ALA A 46 -19.78 1.56 17.07
CA ALA A 46 -19.49 0.35 17.83
C ALA A 46 -18.36 0.56 18.85
N LYS A 47 -18.43 -0.15 19.98
CA LYS A 47 -17.36 -0.16 20.97
C LYS A 47 -16.14 -0.89 20.41
N LEU A 48 -14.95 -0.33 20.64
CA LEU A 48 -13.70 -0.99 20.29
C LEU A 48 -13.38 -2.10 21.30
N GLU A 49 -12.88 -3.21 20.77
CA GLU A 49 -12.46 -4.40 21.50
C GLU A 49 -11.04 -4.78 21.11
N THR A 50 -10.41 -5.63 21.91
CA THR A 50 -9.05 -6.09 21.66
C THR A 50 -8.98 -7.61 21.74
N ILE A 51 -8.41 -8.25 20.72
CA ILE A 51 -8.08 -9.68 20.74
C ILE A 51 -6.57 -9.82 20.79
N SER A 52 -6.06 -10.59 21.74
CA SER A 52 -4.62 -10.73 21.98
C SER A 52 -4.08 -12.11 21.62
N TYR A 53 -2.84 -12.15 21.16
CA TYR A 53 -2.03 -13.37 21.04
C TYR A 53 -0.58 -13.06 21.42
N GLY A 54 -0.03 -13.78 22.40
CA GLY A 54 1.28 -13.45 22.96
C GLY A 54 1.32 -12.04 23.57
N ASP A 55 2.25 -11.22 23.08
CA ASP A 55 2.47 -9.81 23.42
C ASP A 55 1.91 -8.82 22.38
N ILE A 56 1.19 -9.30 21.36
CA ILE A 56 0.50 -8.44 20.37
C ILE A 56 -1.01 -8.54 20.51
N ALA A 57 -1.69 -7.57 19.91
CA ALA A 57 -3.14 -7.45 19.92
C ALA A 57 -3.68 -6.85 18.62
N ALA A 58 -4.89 -7.26 18.22
CA ALA A 58 -5.70 -6.62 17.19
C ALA A 58 -6.76 -5.74 17.84
N VAL A 59 -6.88 -4.49 17.39
CA VAL A 59 -7.97 -3.59 17.76
C VAL A 59 -9.08 -3.74 16.75
N ILE A 60 -10.27 -4.08 17.23
CA ILE A 60 -11.41 -4.45 16.40
C ILE A 60 -12.70 -3.76 16.86
N SER A 61 -13.74 -3.82 16.04
CA SER A 61 -15.12 -3.58 16.48
C SER A 61 -16.08 -4.52 15.76
N PRO A 62 -17.25 -4.80 16.33
CA PRO A 62 -18.35 -5.37 15.58
C PRO A 62 -18.67 -4.52 14.33
N LEU A 63 -19.08 -5.19 13.26
CA LEU A 63 -19.59 -4.55 12.05
C LEU A 63 -20.83 -5.31 11.59
N ARG A 64 -21.97 -4.62 11.48
CA ARG A 64 -23.24 -5.26 11.08
C ARG A 64 -23.29 -5.50 9.58
N THR A 65 -22.80 -4.54 8.82
CA THR A 65 -22.72 -4.62 7.36
C THR A 65 -21.49 -5.44 6.94
N THR A 66 -21.68 -6.68 6.47
CA THR A 66 -20.57 -7.54 6.00
C THR A 66 -19.96 -7.11 4.67
N SER A 67 -20.55 -6.14 3.96
CA SER A 67 -20.10 -5.67 2.64
C SER A 67 -20.06 -4.15 2.55
N LEU A 68 -18.91 -3.55 2.89
CA LEU A 68 -18.66 -2.12 2.76
C LEU A 68 -18.77 -1.62 1.30
N ASN A 69 -18.61 -2.51 0.33
CA ASN A 69 -18.69 -2.20 -1.11
C ASN A 69 -20.13 -1.97 -1.60
N GLN A 70 -21.14 -2.30 -0.79
CA GLN A 70 -22.56 -2.08 -1.11
C GLN A 70 -23.10 -0.78 -0.50
N LEU A 71 -22.26 -0.04 0.22
CA LEU A 71 -22.62 1.24 0.79
C LEU A 71 -22.59 2.34 -0.26
N GLU A 72 -23.43 3.35 -0.05
CA GLU A 72 -23.35 4.62 -0.78
C GLU A 72 -21.96 5.27 -0.59
N LYS A 73 -21.53 6.03 -1.60
CA LYS A 73 -20.18 6.60 -1.65
C LYS A 73 -19.86 7.42 -0.39
N GLU A 74 -20.81 8.21 0.09
CA GLU A 74 -20.69 9.04 1.29
C GLU A 74 -20.43 8.18 2.54
N ALA A 75 -21.16 7.08 2.71
CA ALA A 75 -21.00 6.17 3.85
C ALA A 75 -19.65 5.43 3.82
N VAL A 76 -19.13 5.10 2.62
CA VAL A 76 -17.76 4.57 2.47
C VAL A 76 -16.73 5.61 2.91
N TRP A 77 -16.88 6.87 2.51
CA TRP A 77 -15.98 7.95 2.92
C TRP A 77 -16.00 8.17 4.43
N GLU A 78 -17.18 8.23 5.06
CA GLU A 78 -17.31 8.32 6.51
C GLU A 78 -16.61 7.15 7.21
N SER A 79 -16.73 5.94 6.66
CA SER A 79 -16.08 4.75 7.20
C SER A 79 -14.55 4.82 7.10
N ILE A 80 -14.02 5.31 5.98
CA ILE A 80 -12.57 5.51 5.80
C ILE A 80 -12.06 6.54 6.80
N LEU A 81 -12.76 7.67 6.94
CA LEU A 81 -12.40 8.72 7.90
C LEU A 81 -12.42 8.19 9.33
N LYS A 82 -13.44 7.41 9.68
CA LYS A 82 -13.55 6.82 11.02
C LYS A 82 -12.45 5.80 11.31
N HIS A 83 -12.09 4.98 10.33
CA HIS A 83 -10.95 4.07 10.44
C HIS A 83 -9.63 4.83 10.68
N GLN A 84 -9.39 5.93 9.94
CA GLN A 84 -8.21 6.77 10.12
C GLN A 84 -8.21 7.47 11.49
N GLU A 85 -9.37 7.96 11.94
CA GLU A 85 -9.54 8.59 13.26
C GLU A 85 -9.17 7.62 14.39
N VAL A 86 -9.69 6.39 14.35
CA VAL A 86 -9.38 5.33 15.33
C VAL A 86 -7.87 5.05 15.38
N ASN A 87 -7.25 4.80 14.22
CA ASN A 87 -5.82 4.53 14.16
C ASN A 87 -4.98 5.74 14.61
N GLY A 88 -5.41 6.96 14.27
CA GLY A 88 -4.79 8.20 14.71
C GLY A 88 -4.78 8.33 16.23
N HIS A 89 -5.93 8.16 16.88
CA HIS A 89 -6.04 8.19 18.34
C HIS A 89 -5.12 7.16 19.01
N ILE A 90 -5.11 5.91 18.54
CA ILE A 90 -4.27 4.86 19.14
C ILE A 90 -2.78 5.19 18.93
N SER A 91 -2.41 5.63 17.72
CA SER A 91 -1.02 5.98 17.37
C SER A 91 -0.45 7.16 18.17
N SER A 92 -1.29 7.94 18.84
CA SER A 92 -0.86 9.06 19.69
C SER A 92 -0.16 8.59 20.97
N SER A 93 -0.51 7.40 21.47
CA SER A 93 0.02 6.84 22.73
C SER A 93 0.74 5.52 22.54
N LYS A 94 0.49 4.80 21.44
CA LYS A 94 1.05 3.47 21.17
C LYS A 94 1.65 3.37 19.79
N THR A 95 2.52 2.37 19.64
CA THR A 95 2.93 1.92 18.31
C THR A 95 1.81 1.12 17.68
N VAL A 96 1.48 1.44 16.43
CA VAL A 96 0.44 0.76 15.66
C VAL A 96 1.00 0.27 14.33
N VAL A 97 0.58 -0.92 13.94
CA VAL A 97 0.68 -1.43 12.57
C VAL A 97 -0.72 -1.31 11.96
N PRO A 98 -1.03 -0.20 11.26
CA PRO A 98 -2.34 -0.04 10.64
C PRO A 98 -2.60 -1.14 9.60
N VAL A 99 -3.82 -1.68 9.57
CA VAL A 99 -4.24 -2.61 8.51
C VAL A 99 -4.97 -1.88 7.40
N ARG A 100 -5.12 -2.52 6.25
CA ARG A 100 -5.88 -1.98 5.13
C ARG A 100 -7.34 -1.77 5.53
N PHE A 101 -7.92 -0.63 5.14
CA PHE A 101 -9.36 -0.40 5.27
C PHE A 101 -10.15 -1.53 4.61
N GLY A 102 -11.19 -2.02 5.29
CA GLY A 102 -12.01 -3.14 4.82
C GLY A 102 -11.49 -4.52 5.21
N THR A 103 -10.47 -4.61 6.06
CA THR A 103 -10.06 -5.89 6.66
C THR A 103 -11.10 -6.33 7.68
N ILE A 104 -11.89 -7.36 7.34
CA ILE A 104 -12.97 -7.90 8.15
C ILE A 104 -12.74 -9.40 8.34
N ALA A 105 -12.93 -9.87 9.56
CA ALA A 105 -13.03 -11.29 9.89
C ALA A 105 -14.49 -11.64 10.22
N ASP A 106 -14.89 -12.89 10.03
CA ASP A 106 -16.23 -13.38 10.32
C ASP A 106 -16.52 -13.34 11.83
N ASP A 107 -15.52 -13.67 12.65
CA ASP A 107 -15.66 -13.67 14.10
C ASP A 107 -14.34 -13.43 14.86
N SER A 108 -14.45 -13.39 16.19
CA SER A 108 -13.30 -13.22 17.08
C SER A 108 -12.31 -14.39 17.06
N PHE A 109 -12.73 -15.59 16.66
CA PHE A 109 -11.85 -16.75 16.55
C PHE A 109 -10.93 -16.61 15.33
N GLU A 110 -11.47 -16.21 14.18
CA GLU A 110 -10.68 -15.95 12.97
C GLU A 110 -9.64 -14.84 13.20
N VAL A 111 -10.00 -13.75 13.89
CA VAL A 111 -9.03 -12.71 14.26
C VAL A 111 -7.87 -13.28 15.08
N LYS A 112 -8.16 -14.20 16.00
CA LYS A 112 -7.14 -14.84 16.84
C LYS A 112 -6.25 -15.78 16.04
N GLU A 113 -6.82 -16.56 15.11
CA GLU A 113 -6.04 -17.40 14.19
C GLU A 113 -5.16 -16.56 13.27
N LEU A 114 -5.67 -15.44 12.77
CA LEU A 114 -4.89 -14.50 11.99
C LEU A 114 -3.69 -14.00 12.78
N LEU A 115 -3.91 -13.48 14.00
CA LEU A 115 -2.83 -13.02 14.89
C LEU A 115 -1.78 -14.09 15.19
N GLN A 116 -2.19 -15.37 15.31
CA GLN A 116 -1.27 -16.49 15.46
C GLN A 116 -0.38 -16.65 14.24
N LYS A 117 -0.98 -16.65 13.04
CA LYS A 117 -0.28 -16.83 11.77
C LYS A 117 0.72 -15.70 11.50
N ILE A 118 0.35 -14.45 11.82
CA ILE A 118 1.15 -13.26 11.51
C ILE A 118 1.99 -12.73 12.69
N TYR A 119 2.04 -13.47 13.80
CA TYR A 119 2.61 -13.01 15.08
C TYR A 119 3.99 -12.35 14.94
N LEU A 120 4.93 -13.06 14.29
CA LEU A 120 6.31 -12.59 14.14
C LEU A 120 6.40 -11.35 13.25
N GLN A 121 5.56 -11.25 12.22
CA GLN A 121 5.57 -10.13 11.27
C GLN A 121 5.03 -8.87 11.95
N VAL A 122 3.91 -8.99 12.67
CA VAL A 122 3.34 -7.87 13.45
C VAL A 122 4.35 -7.41 14.50
N LYS A 123 4.98 -8.34 15.23
CA LYS A 123 5.98 -8.00 16.24
C LYS A 123 7.21 -7.30 15.66
N ALA A 124 7.71 -7.77 14.52
CA ALA A 124 8.81 -7.12 13.81
C ALA A 124 8.41 -5.72 13.30
N ALA A 125 7.19 -5.58 12.76
CA ALA A 125 6.66 -4.30 12.30
C ALA A 125 6.48 -3.31 13.46
N LEU A 126 5.92 -3.74 14.60
CA LEU A 126 5.80 -2.91 15.80
C LEU A 126 7.18 -2.39 16.23
N LYS A 127 8.17 -3.27 16.37
CA LYS A 127 9.53 -2.86 16.74
C LYS A 127 10.13 -1.87 15.72
N ARG A 128 9.93 -2.11 14.42
CA ARG A 128 10.43 -1.22 13.36
C ARG A 128 9.73 0.14 13.38
N LEU A 129 8.45 0.20 13.69
CA LEU A 129 7.64 1.42 13.68
C LEU A 129 7.63 2.16 15.01
N GLU A 130 8.17 1.57 16.07
CA GLU A 130 8.23 2.14 17.41
C GLU A 130 8.86 3.54 17.41
N GLY A 131 8.16 4.50 18.04
CA GLY A 131 8.61 5.89 18.17
C GLY A 131 8.71 6.64 16.83
N LYS A 132 8.03 6.17 15.77
CA LYS A 132 8.05 6.78 14.44
C LYS A 132 6.63 7.13 14.00
N ILE A 133 6.56 8.07 13.06
CA ILE A 133 5.34 8.58 12.44
C ILE A 133 5.55 8.67 10.93
N GLU A 134 4.47 8.75 10.17
CA GLU A 134 4.55 9.02 8.73
C GLU A 134 4.20 10.49 8.45
N LEU A 135 5.03 11.13 7.63
CA LEU A 135 4.78 12.43 7.01
C LEU A 135 4.78 12.25 5.50
N VAL A 136 3.72 12.70 4.84
CA VAL A 136 3.57 12.57 3.39
C VAL A 136 3.82 13.92 2.74
N VAL A 137 4.76 13.97 1.80
CA VAL A 137 5.06 15.16 1.00
C VAL A 137 4.50 14.96 -0.39
N ARG A 138 3.58 15.83 -0.77
CA ARG A 138 2.95 15.88 -2.09
C ARG A 138 3.24 17.19 -2.78
N ILE A 139 3.54 17.08 -4.06
CA ILE A 139 3.94 18.23 -4.86
C ILE A 139 3.24 18.15 -6.20
N SER A 140 2.60 19.27 -6.54
CA SER A 140 1.97 19.49 -7.83
C SER A 140 2.46 20.79 -8.43
N TRP A 141 2.43 20.88 -9.76
CA TRP A 141 2.73 22.11 -10.48
C TRP A 141 1.61 22.48 -11.46
N ASP A 142 1.61 23.71 -11.94
CA ASP A 142 0.82 24.08 -13.11
C ASP A 142 1.63 23.73 -14.37
N LEU A 143 1.29 22.62 -15.01
CA LEU A 143 1.98 22.15 -16.21
C LEU A 143 1.97 23.20 -17.33
N HIS A 144 0.87 23.96 -17.48
CA HIS A 144 0.78 24.98 -18.51
C HIS A 144 1.78 26.11 -18.24
N ALA A 145 1.84 26.60 -16.99
CA ALA A 145 2.80 27.62 -16.60
C ALA A 145 4.25 27.16 -16.83
N VAL A 146 4.57 25.92 -16.43
CA VAL A 146 5.91 25.33 -16.62
C VAL A 146 6.27 25.23 -18.11
N ILE A 147 5.33 24.82 -18.97
CA ILE A 147 5.56 24.76 -20.42
C ILE A 147 5.83 26.16 -20.99
N GLN A 148 5.15 27.21 -20.52
CA GLN A 148 5.40 28.58 -21.00
C GLN A 148 6.76 29.10 -20.56
N GLU A 149 7.18 28.82 -19.32
CA GLU A 149 8.52 29.16 -18.82
C GLU A 149 9.61 28.48 -19.66
N VAL A 150 9.49 27.16 -19.87
CA VAL A 150 10.45 26.37 -20.67
C VAL A 150 10.51 26.85 -22.12
N LYS A 151 9.36 27.19 -22.73
CA LYS A 151 9.32 27.78 -24.07
C LYS A 151 10.05 29.11 -24.17
N GLY A 152 10.05 29.91 -23.10
CA GLY A 152 10.80 31.17 -23.03
C GLY A 152 12.31 30.99 -22.85
N GLU A 153 12.73 29.88 -22.23
CA GLU A 153 14.15 29.54 -22.03
C GLU A 153 14.80 28.92 -23.29
N ILE A 154 14.03 28.14 -24.05
CA ILE A 154 14.46 27.65 -25.36
C ILE A 154 14.46 28.85 -26.30
N THR A 155 15.59 29.16 -26.94
CA THR A 155 15.64 30.15 -28.01
C THR A 155 14.88 29.60 -29.22
N ILE A 156 13.55 29.66 -29.16
CA ILE A 156 12.69 29.44 -30.30
C ILE A 156 12.90 30.70 -31.13
N GLU A 157 13.78 30.64 -32.14
CA GLU A 157 13.69 31.60 -33.22
C GLU A 157 12.23 31.57 -33.67
N ASN A 158 11.51 32.68 -33.44
CA ASN A 158 10.11 32.85 -33.78
C ASN A 158 9.94 32.78 -35.31
N ALA A 159 10.12 31.61 -35.88
CA ALA A 159 9.69 31.28 -37.20
C ALA A 159 8.41 30.47 -37.01
N GLY A 160 7.30 30.95 -37.59
CA GLY A 160 6.11 30.14 -37.71
C GLY A 160 6.47 28.87 -38.44
N ALA A 161 6.74 27.80 -37.70
CA ALA A 161 7.15 26.51 -38.24
C ALA A 161 6.01 26.02 -39.14
N THR A 162 6.23 26.07 -40.45
CA THR A 162 5.31 25.58 -41.46
C THR A 162 5.50 24.09 -41.69
N ASP A 163 6.65 23.54 -41.30
CA ASP A 163 7.01 22.13 -41.46
C ASP A 163 6.65 21.25 -40.23
N LEU A 164 6.21 20.03 -40.51
CA LEU A 164 5.76 19.07 -39.49
C LEU A 164 6.93 18.53 -38.66
N GLN A 165 8.12 18.32 -39.27
CA GLN A 165 9.28 17.81 -38.51
C GLN A 165 9.83 18.84 -37.53
N GLU A 166 9.81 20.12 -37.91
CA GLU A 166 10.24 21.21 -37.05
C GLU A 166 9.34 21.33 -35.80
N LYS A 167 8.01 21.22 -35.98
CA LYS A 167 7.05 21.16 -34.86
C LYS A 167 7.28 19.98 -33.92
N ILE A 168 7.58 18.80 -34.46
CA ILE A 168 7.87 17.60 -33.67
C ILE A 168 9.16 17.80 -32.85
N THR A 169 10.19 18.41 -33.46
CA THR A 169 11.48 18.65 -32.81
C THR A 169 11.35 19.63 -31.65
N ILE A 170 10.62 20.75 -31.86
CA ILE A 170 10.33 21.72 -30.80
C ILE A 170 9.53 21.07 -29.67
N GLY A 171 8.49 20.30 -30.01
CA GLY A 171 7.67 19.58 -29.03
C GLY A 171 8.50 18.62 -28.18
N ARG A 172 9.40 17.85 -28.78
CA ARG A 172 10.31 16.95 -28.07
C ARG A 172 11.26 17.73 -27.14
N GLY A 173 11.83 18.85 -27.62
CA GLY A 173 12.72 19.68 -26.80
C GLY A 173 12.02 20.26 -25.57
N ILE A 174 10.77 20.71 -25.71
CA ILE A 174 9.96 21.18 -24.57
C ILE A 174 9.72 20.03 -23.59
N PHE A 175 9.31 18.86 -24.07
CA PHE A 175 9.06 17.69 -23.23
C PHE A 175 10.31 17.27 -22.44
N GLU A 176 11.46 17.16 -23.10
CA GLU A 176 12.74 16.82 -22.46
C GLU A 176 13.15 17.85 -21.40
N ALA A 177 12.91 19.14 -21.64
CA ALA A 177 13.20 20.20 -20.69
C ALA A 177 12.26 20.16 -19.47
N VAL A 178 10.96 19.90 -19.67
CA VAL A 178 10.00 19.70 -18.58
C VAL A 178 10.39 18.50 -17.71
N GLU A 179 10.69 17.35 -18.33
CA GLU A 179 11.13 16.14 -17.61
C GLU A 179 12.45 16.31 -16.87
N LYS A 180 13.38 17.10 -17.44
CA LYS A 180 14.63 17.47 -16.76
C LYS A 180 14.37 18.35 -15.54
N ARG A 181 13.47 19.34 -15.64
CA ARG A 181 13.08 20.20 -14.53
C ARG A 181 12.40 19.39 -13.42
N LYS A 182 11.46 18.49 -13.78
CA LYS A 182 10.81 17.56 -12.84
C LYS A 182 11.83 16.75 -12.04
N ARG A 183 12.77 16.08 -12.71
CA ARG A 183 13.83 15.30 -12.05
C ARG A 183 14.69 16.15 -11.12
N SER A 184 15.11 17.33 -11.55
CA SER A 184 15.93 18.23 -10.72
C SER A 184 15.21 18.67 -9.44
N ILE A 185 13.89 18.91 -9.51
CA ILE A 185 13.07 19.25 -8.36
C ILE A 185 13.02 18.06 -7.41
N ILE A 186 12.63 16.88 -7.91
CA ILE A 186 12.54 15.63 -7.14
C ILE A 186 13.86 15.32 -6.42
N ASP A 187 14.99 15.43 -7.11
CA ASP A 187 16.32 15.19 -6.53
C ASP A 187 16.59 16.16 -5.38
N THR A 188 16.30 17.46 -5.58
CA THR A 188 16.52 18.48 -4.54
C THR A 188 15.69 18.20 -3.29
N ILE A 189 14.42 17.85 -3.47
CA ILE A 189 13.51 17.51 -2.38
C ILE A 189 13.99 16.26 -1.65
N HIS A 190 14.30 15.20 -2.39
CA HIS A 190 14.71 13.94 -1.80
C HIS A 190 16.01 14.11 -1.01
N HIS A 191 17.02 14.78 -1.57
CA HIS A 191 18.28 15.06 -0.86
C HIS A 191 18.09 15.94 0.38
N GLY A 192 17.15 16.90 0.33
CA GLY A 192 16.87 17.80 1.45
C GLY A 192 16.10 17.16 2.60
N LEU A 193 15.25 16.16 2.31
CA LEU A 193 14.36 15.53 3.29
C LEU A 193 14.84 14.16 3.78
N TYR A 194 15.49 13.37 2.93
CA TYR A 194 15.94 12.01 3.26
C TYR A 194 16.79 11.94 4.56
N PRO A 195 17.76 12.85 4.81
CA PRO A 195 18.56 12.78 6.04
C PRO A 195 17.77 12.97 7.35
N LEU A 196 16.54 13.48 7.26
CA LEU A 196 15.65 13.70 8.40
C LEU A 196 14.69 12.52 8.61
N ALA A 197 14.61 11.60 7.65
CA ALA A 197 13.79 10.41 7.71
C ALA A 197 14.61 9.16 8.09
N VAL A 198 13.95 8.20 8.72
CA VAL A 198 14.48 6.86 8.97
C VAL A 198 14.35 5.99 7.72
N ASP A 199 13.26 6.21 6.97
CA ASP A 199 12.90 5.44 5.77
C ASP A 199 11.96 6.29 4.90
N PHE A 200 11.75 5.90 3.64
CA PHE A 200 10.81 6.55 2.74
C PHE A 200 10.10 5.55 1.82
N SER A 201 8.90 5.89 1.37
CA SER A 201 8.11 5.10 0.43
C SER A 201 7.51 6.03 -0.61
N VAL A 202 7.85 5.80 -1.88
CA VAL A 202 7.23 6.52 -2.99
C VAL A 202 5.80 6.01 -3.18
N GLY A 203 4.85 6.94 -3.29
CA GLY A 203 3.44 6.62 -3.51
C GLY A 203 3.21 5.95 -4.87
N SER A 204 2.19 5.10 -4.96
CA SER A 204 1.80 4.40 -6.19
C SER A 204 0.63 5.07 -6.92
N MET A 205 0.33 6.34 -6.62
CA MET A 205 -0.84 7.03 -7.14
C MET A 205 -0.61 7.42 -8.60
N ARG A 206 -1.67 7.33 -9.44
CA ARG A 206 -1.61 7.57 -10.89
C ARG A 206 -0.78 8.82 -11.19
N GLU A 207 0.25 8.65 -12.01
CA GLU A 207 1.00 9.74 -12.61
C GLU A 207 0.01 10.63 -13.36
N SER A 208 -0.42 11.73 -12.74
CA SER A 208 -0.95 12.85 -13.51
C SER A 208 0.24 13.72 -13.88
N GLU A 209 0.17 14.37 -15.04
CA GLU A 209 1.23 15.29 -15.47
C GLU A 209 1.37 16.48 -14.50
N GLU A 210 0.36 16.75 -13.68
CA GLU A 210 0.36 17.79 -12.65
C GLU A 210 0.99 17.36 -11.32
N MET A 211 0.89 16.08 -10.94
CA MET A 211 1.48 15.55 -9.71
C MET A 211 2.90 15.07 -9.99
N ILE A 212 3.88 15.80 -9.46
CA ILE A 212 5.30 15.50 -9.74
C ILE A 212 5.99 14.73 -8.64
N PHE A 213 5.44 14.71 -7.42
CA PHE A 213 6.02 13.99 -6.29
C PHE A 213 4.94 13.57 -5.28
N ASP A 214 4.97 12.31 -4.85
CA ASP A 214 4.16 11.76 -3.76
C ASP A 214 5.05 10.78 -2.99
N CYS A 215 5.52 11.19 -1.82
CA CYS A 215 6.43 10.38 -1.03
C CYS A 215 6.08 10.45 0.44
N SER A 216 5.96 9.28 1.05
CA SER A 216 5.84 9.12 2.49
C SER A 216 7.24 9.00 3.11
N TYR A 217 7.45 9.66 4.24
CA TYR A 217 8.68 9.61 5.02
C TYR A 217 8.37 9.08 6.42
N LEU A 218 9.13 8.07 6.86
CA LEU A 218 9.06 7.55 8.21
C LEU A 218 9.99 8.38 9.10
N VAL A 219 9.42 9.23 9.93
CA VAL A 219 10.17 10.21 10.74
C VAL A 219 10.09 9.82 12.20
N ARG A 220 11.16 10.07 12.97
CA ARG A 220 11.13 9.86 14.43
C ARG A 220 10.16 10.84 15.06
N ARG A 221 9.33 10.37 15.98
CA ARG A 221 8.44 11.22 16.77
C ARG A 221 9.25 12.27 17.53
N GLY A 222 8.76 13.50 17.57
CA GLY A 222 9.49 14.67 18.12
C GLY A 222 10.43 15.36 17.12
N LYS A 223 10.50 14.90 15.87
CA LYS A 223 11.25 15.54 14.77
C LYS A 223 10.36 16.17 13.70
N GLU A 224 9.06 16.26 13.96
CA GLU A 224 8.04 16.84 13.08
C GLU A 224 8.43 18.26 12.66
N THR A 225 8.75 19.12 13.63
CA THR A 225 9.08 20.53 13.39
C THR A 225 10.32 20.67 12.50
N SER A 226 11.39 19.91 12.76
CA SER A 226 12.60 19.97 11.94
C SER A 226 12.37 19.48 10.50
N PHE A 227 11.49 18.49 10.33
CA PHE A 227 11.08 18.02 9.01
C PHE A 227 10.25 19.08 8.27
N ASP A 228 9.27 19.68 8.96
CA ASP A 228 8.43 20.74 8.41
C ASP A 228 9.24 21.99 8.01
N GLU A 229 10.18 22.43 8.85
CA GLU A 229 11.12 23.51 8.53
C GLU A 229 11.95 23.21 7.27
N ALA A 230 12.35 21.96 7.06
CA ALA A 230 13.08 21.55 5.86
C ALA A 230 12.18 21.58 4.62
N VAL A 231 10.92 21.12 4.73
CA VAL A 231 9.94 21.22 3.65
C VAL A 231 9.71 22.68 3.27
N ASN A 232 9.47 23.55 4.26
CA ASN A 232 9.22 24.98 4.02
C ASN A 232 10.43 25.67 3.38
N ARG A 233 11.66 25.35 3.82
CA ARG A 233 12.88 25.87 3.20
C ARG A 233 12.99 25.50 1.72
N ILE A 234 12.69 24.25 1.37
CA ILE A 234 12.69 23.79 -0.03
C ILE A 234 11.55 24.46 -0.81
N ALA A 235 10.35 24.52 -0.23
CA ALA A 235 9.19 25.13 -0.87
C ALA A 235 9.42 26.61 -1.23
N ASN A 236 10.14 27.36 -0.37
CA ASN A 236 10.47 28.77 -0.62
C ASN A 236 11.35 28.98 -1.87
N GLU A 237 12.06 27.95 -2.35
CA GLU A 237 12.84 28.03 -3.60
C GLU A 237 11.94 27.99 -4.85
N TYR A 238 10.67 27.59 -4.72
CA TYR A 238 9.76 27.29 -5.83
C TYR A 238 8.39 28.00 -5.74
N GLU A 239 8.23 29.04 -4.91
CA GLU A 239 6.96 29.68 -4.51
C GLU A 239 5.96 30.05 -5.63
N ARG A 240 6.39 30.14 -6.89
CA ARG A 240 5.56 30.67 -8.00
C ARG A 240 4.91 29.63 -8.89
N THR A 241 5.43 28.41 -8.96
CA THR A 241 5.01 27.44 -9.99
C THR A 241 4.63 26.07 -9.40
N ILE A 242 4.88 25.87 -8.10
CA ILE A 242 4.76 24.57 -7.43
C ILE A 242 3.98 24.73 -6.13
N THR A 243 3.04 23.81 -5.90
CA THR A 243 2.30 23.67 -4.64
C THR A 243 2.89 22.52 -3.84
N PHE A 244 3.33 22.82 -2.62
CA PHE A 244 3.80 21.83 -1.65
C PHE A 244 2.70 21.54 -0.62
N LYS A 245 2.51 20.25 -0.29
CA LYS A 245 1.65 19.81 0.80
C LYS A 245 2.40 18.80 1.67
N CYS A 246 2.56 19.12 2.94
CA CYS A 246 3.02 18.19 3.97
C CYS A 246 1.80 17.71 4.78
N ILE A 247 1.59 16.40 4.86
CA ILE A 247 0.42 15.78 5.51
C ILE A 247 0.91 14.86 6.62
N GLY A 248 0.38 15.06 7.83
CA GLY A 248 0.64 14.24 9.00
C GLY A 248 0.76 15.08 10.27
N PRO A 249 1.17 14.47 11.41
CA PRO A 249 1.64 13.10 11.56
C PRO A 249 0.54 12.05 11.33
N LEU A 250 0.85 10.99 10.59
CA LEU A 250 -0.06 9.87 10.34
C LEU A 250 0.46 8.59 11.03
N PRO A 251 -0.44 7.63 11.35
CA PRO A 251 -0.05 6.24 11.48
C PRO A 251 0.71 5.78 10.22
N PRO A 252 1.72 4.92 10.34
CA PRO A 252 2.67 4.64 9.27
C PRO A 252 2.13 3.64 8.21
N TYR A 253 1.03 3.98 7.54
CA TYR A 253 0.36 3.14 6.54
C TYR A 253 1.28 2.65 5.41
N SER A 254 2.13 3.53 4.87
CA SER A 254 3.02 3.19 3.75
C SER A 254 4.15 2.24 4.17
N PHE A 255 4.49 2.24 5.46
CA PHE A 255 5.55 1.42 6.05
C PHE A 255 5.02 0.20 6.80
N ALA A 256 3.72 0.12 7.01
CA ALA A 256 3.03 -0.94 7.74
C ALA A 256 2.41 -1.99 6.83
N ARG A 257 2.76 -2.01 5.53
CA ARG A 257 2.38 -3.10 4.61
C ARG A 257 2.96 -4.41 5.12
N LEU A 258 2.20 -5.05 6.01
CA LEU A 258 2.17 -6.48 6.17
C LEU A 258 1.52 -6.95 4.87
N GLU A 259 2.35 -7.38 3.91
CA GLU A 259 1.84 -8.20 2.82
C GLU A 259 1.37 -9.51 3.47
N ILE A 260 0.11 -9.52 3.94
CA ILE A 260 -0.65 -10.74 4.16
C ILE A 260 -0.96 -11.25 2.75
N ALA A 261 0.07 -11.71 2.06
CA ALA A 261 -0.16 -12.67 1.00
C ALA A 261 -0.64 -13.91 1.74
N GLN A 262 -1.97 -14.05 1.81
CA GLN A 262 -2.55 -15.39 1.73
C GLN A 262 -1.80 -16.09 0.58
N GLY A 263 -1.34 -17.33 0.81
CA GLY A 263 -0.65 -18.15 -0.19
C GLY A 263 -1.47 -18.27 -1.47
N ASN A 264 -1.37 -17.26 -2.33
CA ASN A 264 -2.09 -17.14 -3.58
C ASN A 264 -1.22 -17.85 -4.61
N PHE A 265 -1.49 -19.15 -4.76
CA PHE A 265 -0.81 -20.01 -5.72
C PHE A 265 -0.84 -19.40 -7.12
N GLU A 266 -1.95 -18.79 -7.52
CA GLU A 266 -2.09 -18.21 -8.86
C GLU A 266 -1.04 -17.12 -9.12
N VAL A 267 -0.80 -16.24 -8.15
CA VAL A 267 0.20 -15.15 -8.28
C VAL A 267 1.63 -15.69 -8.33
N VAL A 268 1.96 -16.66 -7.49
CA VAL A 268 3.32 -17.25 -7.45
C VAL A 268 3.56 -18.11 -8.70
N ASP A 269 2.56 -18.86 -9.16
CA ASP A 269 2.65 -19.71 -10.33
C ASP A 269 2.73 -18.88 -11.63
N GLU A 270 2.00 -17.77 -11.73
CA GLU A 270 2.13 -16.81 -12.84
C GLU A 270 3.55 -16.22 -12.89
N ALA A 271 4.10 -15.79 -11.76
CA ALA A 271 5.46 -15.27 -11.68
C ALA A 271 6.52 -16.34 -12.06
N ARG A 272 6.36 -17.58 -11.59
CA ARG A 272 7.20 -18.72 -11.99
C ARG A 272 7.17 -18.97 -13.49
N LYS A 273 5.98 -18.98 -14.09
CA LYS A 273 5.78 -19.18 -15.53
C LYS A 273 6.38 -18.04 -16.35
N ALA A 274 6.22 -16.79 -15.90
CA ALA A 274 6.81 -15.61 -16.55
C ALA A 274 8.35 -15.68 -16.61
N LEU A 275 8.99 -16.27 -15.60
CA LEU A 275 10.43 -16.54 -15.61
C LEU A 275 10.83 -17.89 -16.22
N GLY A 276 9.87 -18.70 -16.68
CA GLY A 276 10.12 -20.01 -17.30
C GLY A 276 10.77 -21.02 -16.35
N LEU A 277 10.43 -20.97 -15.06
CA LEU A 277 11.02 -21.81 -14.01
C LEU A 277 10.22 -23.10 -13.79
N ALA A 278 10.87 -24.14 -13.26
CA ALA A 278 10.21 -25.38 -12.88
C ALA A 278 9.43 -25.22 -11.56
N GLU A 279 8.51 -26.16 -11.26
CA GLU A 279 7.74 -26.20 -10.00
C GLU A 279 8.62 -26.36 -8.75
N ARG A 280 9.90 -26.71 -8.93
CA ARG A 280 10.93 -26.58 -7.90
C ARG A 280 12.14 -25.88 -8.52
N SER A 281 12.51 -24.73 -7.99
CA SER A 281 13.70 -24.01 -8.46
C SER A 281 14.45 -23.36 -7.30
N SER A 282 15.76 -23.23 -7.47
CA SER A 282 16.64 -22.54 -6.53
C SER A 282 16.65 -21.03 -6.76
N LEU A 283 17.05 -20.28 -5.73
CA LEU A 283 17.23 -18.83 -5.86
C LEU A 283 18.27 -18.45 -6.94
N GLU A 284 19.26 -19.31 -7.16
CA GLU A 284 20.27 -19.11 -8.20
C GLU A 284 19.68 -19.24 -9.61
N GLU A 285 18.77 -20.21 -9.82
CA GLU A 285 18.03 -20.39 -11.07
C GLU A 285 17.06 -19.23 -11.33
N ILE A 286 16.36 -18.76 -10.30
CA ILE A 286 15.48 -17.58 -10.38
C ILE A 286 16.27 -16.35 -10.83
N LYS A 287 17.40 -16.08 -10.15
CA LYS A 287 18.29 -14.94 -10.47
C LYS A 287 18.91 -15.08 -11.86
N ALA A 288 19.26 -16.29 -12.27
CA ALA A 288 19.80 -16.53 -13.61
C ALA A 288 18.75 -16.29 -14.70
N SER A 289 17.51 -16.75 -14.49
CA SER A 289 16.44 -16.54 -15.48
C SER A 289 16.05 -15.07 -15.58
N TYR A 290 15.93 -14.37 -14.45
CA TYR A 290 15.69 -12.93 -14.42
C TYR A 290 16.76 -12.17 -15.21
N ARG A 291 18.05 -12.36 -14.92
CA ARG A 291 19.14 -11.69 -15.66
C ARG A 291 19.06 -11.92 -17.17
N ARG A 292 18.78 -13.16 -17.58
CA ARG A 292 18.66 -13.53 -18.99
C ARG A 292 17.47 -12.83 -19.66
N LEU A 293 16.30 -12.85 -19.02
CA LEU A 293 15.07 -12.27 -19.57
C LEU A 293 15.09 -10.74 -19.54
N SER A 294 15.63 -10.12 -18.49
CA SER A 294 15.82 -8.67 -18.41
C SER A 294 16.76 -8.16 -19.50
N LEU A 295 17.87 -8.85 -19.78
CA LEU A 295 18.76 -8.50 -20.90
C LEU A 295 18.08 -8.70 -22.25
N MET A 296 17.24 -9.72 -22.39
CA MET A 296 16.50 -10.01 -23.61
C MET A 296 15.40 -8.99 -23.89
N HIS A 297 14.70 -8.51 -22.86
CA HIS A 297 13.57 -7.59 -23.00
C HIS A 297 13.90 -6.13 -22.66
N HIS A 298 15.17 -5.80 -22.37
CA HIS A 298 15.56 -4.44 -22.01
C HIS A 298 15.14 -3.43 -23.09
N PRO A 299 14.43 -2.34 -22.75
CA PRO A 299 13.95 -1.37 -23.73
C PRO A 299 15.10 -0.75 -24.54
N ASP A 300 16.23 -0.40 -23.91
CA ASP A 300 17.41 0.13 -24.62
C ASP A 300 18.03 -0.82 -25.65
N ARG A 301 17.84 -2.14 -25.48
CA ARG A 301 18.35 -3.15 -26.41
C ARG A 301 17.33 -3.51 -27.48
N ASN A 302 16.06 -3.19 -27.25
CA ASN A 302 14.94 -3.46 -28.14
C ASN A 302 14.11 -2.19 -28.41
N PRO A 303 14.73 -1.08 -28.87
CA PRO A 303 14.03 0.20 -29.03
C PRO A 303 12.95 0.18 -30.14
N ALA A 304 12.98 -0.83 -31.02
CA ALA A 304 12.00 -1.02 -32.09
C ALA A 304 10.81 -1.92 -31.68
N ASP A 305 10.82 -2.44 -30.45
CA ASP A 305 9.82 -3.39 -29.96
C ASP A 305 8.92 -2.72 -28.92
N PRO A 306 7.70 -2.29 -29.28
CA PRO A 306 6.82 -1.55 -28.39
C PRO A 306 6.32 -2.38 -27.18
N GLY A 307 6.49 -3.71 -27.21
CA GLY A 307 6.17 -4.58 -26.07
C GLY A 307 7.35 -4.89 -25.16
N ALA A 308 8.56 -4.38 -25.46
CA ALA A 308 9.77 -4.67 -24.69
C ALA A 308 9.66 -4.13 -23.25
N GLU A 309 9.14 -2.91 -23.09
CA GLU A 309 8.96 -2.30 -21.77
C GLU A 309 7.92 -3.04 -20.92
N GLU A 310 6.81 -3.49 -21.51
CA GLU A 310 5.81 -4.29 -20.82
C GLU A 310 6.37 -5.65 -20.39
N ARG A 311 7.07 -6.37 -21.29
CA ARG A 311 7.72 -7.64 -20.95
C ARG A 311 8.82 -7.47 -19.90
N PHE A 312 9.59 -6.38 -19.97
CA PHE A 312 10.59 -6.06 -18.97
C PHE A 312 9.97 -5.83 -17.59
N ARG A 313 8.86 -5.07 -17.52
CA ARG A 313 8.11 -4.87 -16.27
C ARG A 313 7.53 -6.18 -15.73
N ASN A 314 6.95 -7.01 -16.59
CA ASN A 314 6.38 -8.30 -16.17
C ASN A 314 7.48 -9.25 -15.62
N VAL A 315 8.67 -9.26 -16.24
CA VAL A 315 9.82 -10.04 -15.77
C VAL A 315 10.36 -9.50 -14.43
N ALA A 316 10.41 -8.18 -14.25
CA ALA A 316 10.81 -7.57 -12.99
C ALA A 316 9.82 -7.88 -11.86
N GLN A 317 8.52 -7.71 -12.12
CA GLN A 317 7.47 -8.02 -11.16
C GLN A 317 7.45 -9.51 -10.79
N ALA A 318 7.61 -10.40 -11.76
CA ALA A 318 7.68 -11.83 -11.52
C ALA A 318 8.88 -12.21 -10.64
N TYR A 319 10.05 -11.60 -10.89
CA TYR A 319 11.23 -11.80 -10.07
C TYR A 319 11.03 -11.31 -8.64
N GLU A 320 10.44 -10.13 -8.45
CA GLU A 320 10.13 -9.57 -7.13
C GLU A 320 9.18 -10.45 -6.31
N ILE A 321 8.18 -11.06 -6.96
CA ILE A 321 7.23 -11.98 -6.33
C ILE A 321 7.94 -13.27 -5.90
N LEU A 322 8.76 -13.86 -6.78
CA LEU A 322 9.47 -15.10 -6.47
C LEU A 322 10.62 -14.92 -5.49
N GLU A 323 11.35 -13.81 -5.55
CA GLU A 323 12.40 -13.49 -4.57
C GLU A 323 11.77 -13.32 -3.19
N ALA A 324 10.67 -12.57 -3.09
CA ALA A 324 9.89 -12.50 -1.85
C ALA A 324 9.49 -13.90 -1.39
N TYR A 325 8.84 -14.69 -2.25
CA TYR A 325 8.43 -16.05 -1.90
C TYR A 325 9.57 -16.92 -1.37
N CYS A 326 10.74 -16.86 -2.00
CA CYS A 326 11.90 -17.65 -1.59
C CYS A 326 12.54 -17.14 -0.29
N GLU A 327 12.65 -15.84 -0.10
CA GLU A 327 13.15 -15.27 1.15
C GLU A 327 12.26 -15.65 2.34
N ASN A 328 10.96 -15.69 2.08
CA ASN A 328 9.94 -15.99 3.07
C ASN A 328 9.83 -17.45 3.39
N ASN A 329 10.26 -18.33 2.49
CA ASN A 329 10.18 -19.78 2.69
C ASN A 329 11.57 -20.39 2.90
N ARG A 330 12.52 -19.58 3.38
CA ARG A 330 13.92 -19.98 3.58
C ARG A 330 14.11 -21.13 4.58
N TRP A 331 13.08 -21.47 5.35
CA TRP A 331 13.04 -22.62 6.27
C TRP A 331 12.60 -23.93 5.61
N LEU A 332 12.07 -23.91 4.39
CA LEU A 332 11.77 -25.12 3.61
C LEU A 332 13.08 -25.75 3.11
N GLU A 333 13.55 -26.75 3.84
CA GLU A 333 14.66 -27.68 3.56
C GLU A 333 16.11 -27.12 3.48
N LYS A 334 17.05 -27.94 3.97
CA LYS A 334 18.50 -27.76 3.78
C LYS A 334 18.86 -27.99 2.30
N GLY A 335 18.63 -26.99 1.44
CA GLY A 335 18.96 -27.11 0.02
C GLY A 335 18.78 -25.88 -0.88
N ARG A 336 18.18 -24.77 -0.40
CA ARG A 336 17.90 -23.57 -1.22
C ARG A 336 17.03 -23.84 -2.47
N ILE A 337 16.30 -24.96 -2.53
CA ILE A 337 15.35 -25.28 -3.62
C ILE A 337 13.95 -25.02 -3.09
N TYR A 338 13.23 -24.13 -3.76
CA TYR A 338 11.90 -23.68 -3.35
C TYR A 338 10.82 -24.42 -4.14
N PRO A 339 9.84 -25.02 -3.46
CA PRO A 339 8.67 -25.59 -4.13
C PRO A 339 7.69 -24.49 -4.54
N PHE A 340 6.99 -24.67 -5.65
CA PHE A 340 5.95 -23.76 -6.15
C PHE A 340 4.65 -24.50 -6.46
N ALA A 341 4.50 -25.75 -6.00
CA ALA A 341 3.24 -26.46 -6.14
C ALA A 341 2.17 -25.79 -5.27
N ARG A 342 0.90 -25.93 -5.67
CA ARG A 342 -0.23 -25.28 -4.99
C ARG A 342 -0.23 -25.51 -3.49
N GLU A 343 -0.10 -26.76 -3.06
CA GLU A 343 -0.10 -27.15 -1.64
C GLU A 343 1.07 -26.50 -0.86
N ASP A 344 2.23 -26.34 -1.50
CA ASP A 344 3.42 -25.72 -0.91
C ASP A 344 3.29 -24.19 -0.84
N VAL A 345 2.67 -23.56 -1.85
CA VAL A 345 2.44 -22.10 -1.87
C VAL A 345 1.32 -21.69 -0.93
N GLU A 346 0.24 -22.46 -0.88
CA GLU A 346 -0.90 -22.21 0.01
C GLU A 346 -0.53 -22.44 1.49
N SER A 347 0.45 -23.30 1.76
CA SER A 347 1.01 -23.51 3.10
C SER A 347 2.19 -22.58 3.45
N ALA A 348 2.75 -21.88 2.47
CA ALA A 348 3.88 -20.97 2.61
C ALA A 348 3.46 -19.58 3.14
N VAL A 349 4.16 -19.12 4.17
CA VAL A 349 3.89 -17.82 4.84
C VAL A 349 4.82 -16.76 4.27
N MET A 350 4.27 -15.70 3.66
CA MET A 350 5.06 -14.60 3.10
C MET A 350 5.46 -13.56 4.16
N VAL A 351 6.72 -13.13 4.14
CA VAL A 351 7.40 -12.04 4.87
C VAL A 351 7.87 -11.02 3.81
N ARG A 352 8.26 -9.80 4.14
CA ARG A 352 9.09 -9.00 3.22
C ARG A 352 9.88 -8.07 4.10
N ASP A 353 11.20 -8.20 4.03
CA ASP A 353 12.15 -7.35 4.75
C ASP A 353 12.57 -6.25 3.78
N GLY A 354 11.84 -5.13 3.80
CA GLY A 354 12.12 -3.97 2.97
C GLY A 354 13.24 -3.13 3.59
N GLY A 355 14.48 -3.57 3.45
CA GLY A 355 15.67 -2.76 3.69
C GLY A 355 16.32 -2.38 2.35
N VAL A 356 16.14 -1.13 1.92
CA VAL A 356 16.80 -0.59 0.71
C VAL A 356 18.28 -0.32 1.02
N LYS A 357 19.16 -0.75 0.10
CA LYS A 357 20.57 -0.37 0.00
C LYS A 357 20.73 0.70 -1.07
#